data_AF-R9PDX3-F1
#
_entry.id   AF-R9PDX3-F1
#
_cell.length_a   1.000
_cell.length_b   1.000
_cell.length_c   1.000
_cell.angle_alpha   90.00
_cell.angle_beta   90.00
_cell.angle_gamma   90.00
#
_symmetry.space_group_name_H-M   'P 1'
#
loop_
_entity.id
_entity.type
_entity.pdbx_description
1 polymer ?
#
loop_
_entity_poly.entity_id
_entity_poly.type
_entity_poly.pdbx_seq_one_letter_code
_entity_poly.pdbx_strand_id
1 'polypeptide(L)'
;MLFKNTLFIATLSALLLLSCATLVSADGIGVAVVTDAPAAAPKDAKYACVIKSTSCKSDSRFTNDITYDPHLKLTTCHHDGFVRNWWHRLSPFSSAKGMFSNTFYVEDCDQHKGLKKSTRQIRDILDDGINGQTNCNAYIQCFDVKDVDDKCFPKDE
;
A
#
# COMPACT_ATOMS: atom_id res chain seq x y z
N MET A 1 -48.76 -20.45 -39.00
CA MET A 1 -48.82 -19.20 -38.21
C MET A 1 -47.43 -19.02 -37.62
N LEU A 2 -46.52 -18.23 -38.21
CA LEU A 2 -46.40 -16.77 -38.10
C LEU A 2 -46.44 -16.29 -36.63
N PHE A 3 -45.55 -15.47 -36.04
CA PHE A 3 -44.34 -14.72 -36.38
C PHE A 3 -43.74 -14.19 -35.03
N LYS A 4 -42.44 -13.84 -35.01
CA LYS A 4 -41.79 -12.76 -34.23
C LYS A 4 -42.12 -12.57 -32.73
N ASN A 5 -41.11 -12.76 -31.89
CA ASN A 5 -40.90 -11.93 -30.70
C ASN A 5 -39.62 -11.13 -30.89
N THR A 6 -39.76 -9.92 -31.43
CA THR A 6 -38.71 -8.91 -31.50
C THR A 6 -39.20 -7.65 -30.82
N LEU A 7 -38.32 -7.05 -30.01
CA LEU A 7 -38.27 -5.63 -29.66
C LEU A 7 -39.46 -5.04 -28.87
N PHE A 8 -39.21 -4.72 -27.59
CA PHE A 8 -39.62 -3.43 -27.03
C PHE A 8 -38.47 -2.86 -26.19
N ILE A 9 -37.80 -1.89 -26.80
CA ILE A 9 -36.90 -0.89 -26.23
C ILE A 9 -37.78 0.22 -25.63
N ALA A 10 -37.21 1.02 -24.70
CA ALA A 10 -37.73 2.27 -24.09
C ALA A 10 -38.52 2.02 -22.78
N THR A 11 -38.28 2.65 -21.63
CA THR A 11 -37.66 3.94 -21.27
C THR A 11 -37.66 4.02 -19.73
N LEU A 12 -36.62 4.56 -19.09
CA LEU A 12 -36.73 5.76 -18.24
C LEU A 12 -35.38 6.15 -17.64
N SER A 13 -34.90 7.30 -18.09
CA SER A 13 -33.84 8.10 -17.50
C SER A 13 -34.40 8.89 -16.31
N ALA A 14 -33.70 8.94 -15.17
CA ALA A 14 -33.78 10.08 -14.26
C ALA A 14 -32.69 10.10 -13.18
N LEU A 15 -31.85 11.14 -13.26
CA LEU A 15 -31.19 11.87 -12.19
C LEU A 15 -30.25 11.14 -11.21
N LEU A 16 -28.97 11.51 -11.26
CA LEU A 16 -28.43 12.44 -10.25
C LEU A 16 -27.13 13.08 -10.75
N LEU A 17 -27.26 14.34 -11.19
CA LEU A 17 -26.17 15.29 -11.27
C LEU A 17 -25.84 15.74 -9.85
N LEU A 18 -24.73 15.26 -9.30
CA LEU A 18 -24.01 15.99 -8.25
C LEU A 18 -22.53 16.04 -8.64
N SER A 19 -22.16 17.19 -9.19
CA SER A 19 -20.84 17.54 -9.67
C SER A 19 -19.87 17.78 -8.50
N CYS A 20 -18.92 16.87 -8.28
CA CYS A 20 -17.59 17.28 -7.86
C CYS A 20 -16.76 17.40 -9.14
N ALA A 21 -16.41 18.62 -9.51
CA ALA A 21 -15.50 18.88 -10.62
C ALA A 21 -14.12 18.32 -10.30
N THR A 22 -13.85 17.09 -10.71
CA THR A 22 -12.48 16.60 -10.85
C THR A 22 -11.98 17.08 -12.20
N LEU A 23 -11.04 18.02 -12.18
CA LEU A 23 -10.21 18.34 -13.34
C LEU A 23 -9.50 17.04 -13.76
N VAL A 24 -10.03 16.38 -14.79
CA VAL A 24 -9.30 15.30 -15.47
C VAL A 24 -8.35 16.00 -16.42
N SER A 25 -7.13 16.23 -15.95
CA SER A 25 -6.00 16.37 -16.87
C SER A 25 -5.93 15.07 -17.67
N ALA A 26 -6.15 15.17 -18.97
CA ALA A 26 -5.86 14.12 -19.92
C ALA A 26 -4.33 13.93 -19.95
N ASP A 27 -3.84 13.12 -19.02
CA ASP A 27 -2.53 12.53 -19.10
C ASP A 27 -2.70 11.08 -18.66
N GLY A 28 -2.29 10.16 -19.54
CA GLY A 28 -2.36 8.70 -19.46
C GLY A 28 -3.25 8.06 -18.39
N ILE A 29 -4.20 7.23 -18.82
CA ILE A 29 -4.71 6.13 -17.98
C ILE A 29 -3.51 5.24 -17.65
N GLY A 30 -2.79 5.59 -16.60
CA GLY A 30 -1.83 4.76 -15.91
C GLY A 30 -2.64 3.73 -15.17
N VAL A 31 -3.06 2.68 -15.87
CA VAL A 31 -3.21 1.39 -15.22
C VAL A 31 -1.87 1.17 -14.53
N ALA A 32 -1.84 1.28 -13.21
CA ALA A 32 -0.71 0.87 -12.40
C ALA A 32 -0.60 -0.65 -12.57
N VAL A 33 -0.03 -1.05 -13.70
CA VAL A 33 0.53 -2.38 -13.87
C VAL A 33 1.54 -2.45 -12.75
N VAL A 34 1.27 -3.34 -11.79
CA VAL A 34 2.23 -3.82 -10.80
C VAL A 34 3.39 -4.41 -11.60
N THR A 35 4.27 -3.52 -12.03
CA THR A 35 5.51 -3.83 -12.68
C THR A 35 6.49 -3.91 -11.53
N ASP A 36 7.18 -5.04 -11.41
CA ASP A 36 8.33 -5.24 -10.51
C ASP A 36 9.52 -4.30 -10.85
N ALA A 37 9.26 -3.13 -11.43
CA ALA A 37 10.22 -2.05 -11.54
C ALA A 37 10.33 -1.39 -10.16
N PRO A 38 11.55 -1.09 -9.68
CA PRO A 38 11.72 -0.37 -8.43
C PRO A 38 10.97 0.95 -8.50
N ALA A 39 9.93 1.10 -7.67
CA ALA A 39 9.21 2.36 -7.56
C ALA A 39 10.20 3.39 -7.01
N ALA A 40 10.48 4.43 -7.80
CA ALA A 40 11.35 5.52 -7.36
C ALA A 40 10.80 6.11 -6.05
N ALA A 41 11.67 6.33 -5.07
CA ALA A 41 11.29 6.90 -3.79
C ALA A 41 10.54 8.24 -4.01
N PRO A 42 9.37 8.45 -3.37
CA PRO A 42 8.72 9.74 -3.35
C PRO A 42 9.69 10.80 -2.85
N LYS A 43 9.65 12.01 -3.45
CA LYS A 43 10.62 13.09 -3.16
C LYS A 43 10.69 13.44 -1.66
N ASP A 44 9.58 13.28 -0.95
CA ASP A 44 9.42 13.64 0.46
C ASP A 44 9.43 12.44 1.41
N ALA A 45 9.73 11.24 0.91
CA ALA A 45 9.84 10.05 1.75
C ALA A 45 11.06 10.16 2.67
N LYS A 46 10.82 10.16 3.98
CA LYS A 46 11.88 10.25 5.00
C LYS A 46 12.25 8.89 5.56
N TYR A 47 11.28 7.97 5.57
CA TYR A 47 11.46 6.63 6.13
C TYR A 47 11.03 5.56 5.15
N ALA A 48 11.59 4.37 5.34
CA ALA A 48 11.19 3.14 4.69
C ALA A 48 10.90 2.10 5.77
N CYS A 49 9.75 1.44 5.68
CA CYS A 49 9.32 0.45 6.66
C CYS A 49 9.08 -0.90 5.99
N VAL A 50 9.59 -1.95 6.63
CA VAL A 50 9.32 -3.35 6.31
C VAL A 50 8.23 -3.83 7.27
N ILE A 51 7.12 -4.31 6.70
CA ILE A 51 5.99 -4.85 7.44
C ILE A 51 5.89 -6.33 7.14
N LYS A 52 6.16 -7.15 8.16
CA LYS A 52 6.04 -8.61 8.12
C LYS A 52 4.72 -9.01 8.79
N SER A 53 3.90 -9.82 8.13
CA SER A 53 2.60 -10.24 8.68
C SER A 53 2.38 -11.73 8.44
N THR A 54 1.76 -12.43 9.39
CA THR A 54 1.33 -13.82 9.22
C THR A 54 -0.06 -13.95 8.61
N SER A 55 -0.86 -12.88 8.65
CA SER A 55 -2.31 -12.93 8.35
C SER A 55 -2.68 -12.13 7.09
N CYS A 56 -2.01 -11.00 6.84
CA CYS A 56 -2.33 -10.09 5.75
C CYS A 56 -1.27 -10.17 4.66
N LYS A 57 -1.72 -10.46 3.44
CA LYS A 57 -0.85 -10.64 2.27
C LYS A 57 -0.74 -9.37 1.44
N SER A 58 -1.89 -8.74 1.22
CA SER A 58 -2.04 -7.59 0.32
C SER A 58 -1.52 -6.32 0.97
N ASP A 59 -0.80 -5.50 0.21
CA ASP A 59 -0.35 -4.18 0.61
C ASP A 59 -1.53 -3.25 0.95
N SER A 60 -2.66 -3.40 0.25
CA SER A 60 -3.91 -2.66 0.49
C SER A 60 -4.44 -2.77 1.93
N ARG A 61 -4.15 -3.89 2.63
CA ARG A 61 -4.53 -4.09 4.03
C ARG A 61 -3.74 -3.18 4.98
N PHE A 62 -2.63 -2.63 4.52
CA PHE A 62 -1.76 -1.75 5.26
C PHE A 62 -1.87 -0.29 4.80
N THR A 63 -2.58 0.02 3.71
CA THR A 63 -2.67 1.37 3.17
C THR A 63 -4.10 1.90 3.13
N ASN A 64 -5.00 1.20 2.42
CA ASN A 64 -6.36 1.68 2.15
C ASN A 64 -7.34 1.36 3.28
N ASP A 65 -7.11 0.25 4.00
CA ASP A 65 -8.03 -0.24 5.04
C ASP A 65 -7.79 0.42 6.40
N ILE A 66 -6.74 1.23 6.54
CA ILE A 66 -6.28 1.79 7.81
C ILE A 66 -6.26 3.31 7.69
N THR A 67 -6.82 3.98 8.70
CA THR A 67 -6.67 5.43 8.83
C THR A 67 -5.49 5.71 9.74
N TYR A 68 -4.39 6.19 9.15
CA TYR A 68 -3.23 6.69 9.90
C TYR A 68 -3.43 8.15 10.34
N ASP A 69 -2.48 8.64 11.12
CA ASP A 69 -2.35 10.08 11.39
C ASP A 69 -2.43 10.88 10.06
N PRO A 70 -3.22 11.96 9.99
CA PRO A 70 -3.45 12.70 8.74
C PRO A 70 -2.16 13.30 8.13
N HIS A 71 -1.09 13.37 8.92
CA HIS A 71 0.21 13.81 8.46
C HIS A 71 1.11 12.68 7.96
N LEU A 72 0.64 11.43 7.92
CA LEU A 72 1.43 10.27 7.57
C LEU A 72 0.84 9.59 6.33
N LYS A 73 1.66 9.44 5.29
CA LYS A 73 1.26 8.83 4.01
C LYS A 73 2.19 7.66 3.69
N LEU A 74 1.59 6.49 3.42
CA LEU A 74 2.32 5.29 3.01
C LEU A 74 2.20 5.12 1.51
N THR A 75 3.33 4.83 0.88
CA THR A 75 3.40 4.45 -0.53
C THR A 75 4.10 3.11 -0.64
N THR A 76 3.50 2.12 -1.31
CA THR A 76 4.12 0.80 -1.51
C THR A 76 5.45 0.95 -2.25
N CYS A 77 6.52 0.38 -1.68
CA CYS A 77 7.86 0.38 -2.27
C CYS A 77 8.14 -0.94 -3.00
N HIS A 78 7.98 -2.05 -2.28
CA HIS A 78 8.08 -3.39 -2.85
C HIS A 78 6.98 -4.28 -2.27
N HIS A 79 6.30 -4.97 -3.16
CA HIS A 79 5.36 -6.03 -2.81
C HIS A 79 6.02 -7.36 -3.15
N ASP A 80 6.15 -8.25 -2.16
CA ASP A 80 6.68 -9.57 -2.43
C ASP A 80 5.71 -10.35 -3.31
N GLY A 81 6.12 -10.56 -4.56
CA GLY A 81 5.36 -11.37 -5.50
C GLY A 81 5.01 -12.75 -4.94
N PHE A 82 3.89 -13.29 -5.42
CA PHE A 82 3.31 -14.57 -5.00
C PHE A 82 4.32 -15.73 -4.89
N VAL A 83 5.34 -15.75 -5.76
CA VAL A 83 6.36 -16.82 -5.83
C VAL A 83 7.33 -16.80 -4.64
N ARG A 84 7.85 -15.63 -4.25
CA ARG A 84 8.79 -15.50 -3.10
C ARG A 84 8.10 -15.86 -1.79
N ASN A 85 6.85 -15.43 -1.70
CA ASN A 85 5.96 -15.72 -0.61
C ASN A 85 5.62 -17.22 -0.49
N TRP A 86 5.38 -17.90 -1.61
CA TRP A 86 5.21 -19.36 -1.65
C TRP A 86 6.49 -20.09 -1.20
N TRP A 87 7.66 -19.62 -1.61
CA TRP A 87 8.96 -20.17 -1.17
C TRP A 87 9.20 -20.01 0.34
N HIS A 88 8.90 -18.84 0.91
CA HIS A 88 9.01 -18.60 2.36
C HIS A 88 8.08 -19.48 3.19
N ARG A 89 6.97 -19.96 2.61
CA ARG A 89 6.06 -20.92 3.26
C ARG A 89 6.59 -22.35 3.25
N LEU A 90 7.29 -22.75 2.18
CA LEU A 90 7.78 -24.11 2.00
C LEU A 90 9.17 -24.35 2.59
N SER A 91 9.99 -23.32 2.75
CA SER A 91 11.32 -23.47 3.34
C SER A 91 11.22 -23.68 4.86
N PRO A 92 11.54 -24.88 5.38
CA PRO A 92 11.40 -25.17 6.80
C PRO A 92 12.52 -24.55 7.65
N PHE A 93 13.54 -23.97 7.03
CA PHE A 93 14.74 -23.43 7.67
C PHE A 93 14.80 -21.88 7.68
N SER A 94 13.77 -21.20 7.16
CA SER A 94 13.73 -19.73 7.16
C SER A 94 13.11 -19.18 8.45
N SER A 95 13.76 -18.17 9.04
CA SER A 95 13.23 -17.39 10.17
C SER A 95 11.94 -16.63 9.82
N ALA A 96 11.62 -16.49 8.53
CA ALA A 96 10.42 -15.83 8.00
C ALA A 96 9.31 -16.82 7.61
N LYS A 97 9.30 -18.05 8.16
CA LYS A 97 8.39 -19.12 7.76
C LYS A 97 6.92 -18.68 7.84
N GLY A 98 6.28 -18.57 6.68
CA GLY A 98 4.87 -18.21 6.57
C GLY A 98 4.53 -16.73 6.80
N MET A 99 5.52 -15.83 6.81
CA MET A 99 5.29 -14.38 6.90
C MET A 99 5.36 -13.72 5.52
N PHE A 100 4.37 -12.88 5.25
CA PHE A 100 4.29 -11.96 4.12
C PHE A 100 5.11 -10.72 4.45
N SER A 101 6.06 -10.33 3.59
CA SER A 101 6.84 -9.11 3.77
C SER A 101 6.45 -8.10 2.71
N ASN A 102 6.02 -6.92 3.13
CA ASN A 102 5.73 -5.79 2.27
C ASN A 102 6.58 -4.60 2.73
N THR A 103 7.10 -3.81 1.81
CA THR A 103 7.88 -2.62 2.14
C THR A 103 7.19 -1.36 1.63
N PHE A 104 7.30 -0.29 2.42
CA PHE A 104 6.59 0.96 2.20
C PHE A 104 7.52 2.14 2.44
N TYR A 105 7.42 3.15 1.57
CA TYR A 105 7.90 4.49 1.88
C TYR A 105 6.90 5.19 2.81
N VAL A 106 7.42 5.97 3.75
CA VAL A 106 6.61 6.78 4.66
C VAL A 106 6.99 8.24 4.53
N GLU A 107 6.02 9.03 4.12
CA GLU A 107 6.08 10.48 4.07
C GLU A 107 5.46 11.06 5.35
N ASP A 108 6.19 11.97 6.00
CA ASP A 108 5.72 12.73 7.16
C ASP A 108 5.47 14.17 6.72
N CYS A 109 4.21 14.44 6.40
CA CYS A 109 3.66 15.67 5.84
C CYS A 109 3.50 16.78 6.88
N ASP A 110 3.81 16.54 8.17
CA ASP A 110 3.79 17.58 9.19
C ASP A 110 4.99 18.54 9.00
N GLN A 111 4.83 19.49 8.07
CA GLN A 111 5.80 20.53 7.80
C GLN A 111 5.84 21.60 8.90
N HIS A 112 4.85 21.63 9.80
CA HIS A 112 4.60 22.78 10.66
C HIS A 112 5.43 22.81 11.95
N LYS A 113 6.17 21.75 12.29
CA LYS A 113 6.86 21.69 13.60
C LYS A 113 8.36 21.46 13.58
N GLY A 114 8.98 21.21 12.42
CA GLY A 114 10.44 20.96 12.34
C GLY A 114 10.95 19.78 13.18
N LEU A 115 10.07 19.09 13.92
CA LEU A 115 10.39 17.96 14.77
C LEU A 115 10.35 16.70 13.91
N LYS A 116 11.52 16.26 13.46
CA LYS A 116 11.69 14.97 12.79
C LYS A 116 11.28 13.86 13.76
N LYS A 117 10.23 13.10 13.44
CA LYS A 117 9.88 11.86 14.16
C LYS A 117 11.03 10.86 14.03
N SER A 118 11.33 10.11 15.09
CA SER A 118 12.28 8.99 14.99
C SER A 118 11.66 7.81 14.23
N THR A 119 12.49 6.94 13.65
CA THR A 119 12.03 5.68 13.03
C THR A 119 11.22 4.83 14.00
N ARG A 120 11.58 4.86 15.29
CA ARG A 120 10.82 4.21 16.37
C ARG A 120 9.42 4.79 16.53
N GLN A 121 9.28 6.13 16.53
CA GLN A 121 7.97 6.77 16.62
C GLN A 121 7.11 6.46 15.39
N ILE A 122 7.70 6.45 14.20
CA ILE A 122 6.98 6.05 12.97
C ILE A 122 6.52 4.59 13.08
N ARG A 123 7.41 3.69 13.51
CA ARG A 123 7.06 2.29 13.77
C ARG A 123 5.89 2.17 14.74
N ASP A 124 5.93 2.89 15.86
CA ASP A 124 4.90 2.81 16.90
C ASP A 124 3.54 3.32 16.36
N ILE A 125 3.53 4.41 15.58
CA ILE A 125 2.30 4.91 14.92
C ILE A 125 1.73 3.87 13.94
N LEU A 126 2.60 3.25 13.14
CA LEU A 126 2.17 2.22 12.19
C LEU A 126 1.68 0.96 12.91
N ASP A 127 2.33 0.56 13.99
CA ASP A 127 1.97 -0.61 14.79
C ASP A 127 0.61 -0.43 15.43
N ASP A 128 0.38 0.72 16.08
CA ASP A 128 -0.91 1.09 16.66
C ASP A 128 -2.00 1.16 15.59
N GLY A 129 -1.71 1.75 14.43
CA GLY A 129 -2.65 1.83 13.31
C GLY A 129 -3.04 0.45 12.76
N ILE A 130 -2.04 -0.38 12.46
CA ILE A 130 -2.25 -1.69 11.84
C ILE A 130 -2.83 -2.68 12.84
N ASN A 131 -2.16 -2.91 13.97
CA ASN A 131 -2.60 -3.92 14.93
C ASN A 131 -3.80 -3.45 15.76
N GLY A 132 -4.07 -2.14 15.85
CA GLY A 132 -5.28 -1.62 16.48
C GLY A 132 -6.54 -1.67 15.60
N GLN A 133 -6.40 -1.55 14.27
CA GLN A 133 -7.54 -1.53 13.33
C GLN A 133 -7.71 -2.83 12.55
N THR A 134 -6.70 -3.71 12.54
CA THR A 134 -6.70 -4.96 11.77
C THR A 134 -6.23 -6.14 12.59
N ASN A 135 -6.55 -7.36 12.14
CA ASN A 135 -6.03 -8.61 12.70
C ASN A 135 -4.77 -9.11 11.96
N CYS A 136 -3.98 -8.18 11.39
CA CYS A 136 -2.84 -8.55 10.57
C CYS A 136 -1.67 -9.15 11.36
N ASN A 137 -1.59 -8.92 12.68
CA ASN A 137 -0.45 -9.34 13.51
C ASN A 137 0.87 -8.95 12.84
N ALA A 138 1.00 -7.66 12.57
CA ALA A 138 2.11 -7.10 11.82
C ALA A 138 3.30 -6.84 12.74
N TYR A 139 4.49 -7.17 12.25
CA TYR A 139 5.77 -6.80 12.83
C TYR A 139 6.43 -5.78 11.93
N ILE A 140 6.76 -4.62 12.48
CA ILE A 140 7.17 -3.45 11.72
C ILE A 140 8.59 -3.05 12.11
N GLN A 141 9.42 -2.83 11.09
CA GLN A 141 10.75 -2.25 11.22
C GLN A 141 10.86 -1.06 10.29
N CYS A 142 11.35 0.08 10.79
CA CYS A 142 11.48 1.30 10.01
C CYS A 142 12.92 1.80 10.05
N PHE A 143 13.38 2.31 8.91
CA PHE A 143 14.73 2.81 8.65
C PHE A 143 14.65 4.19 8.00
N ASP A 144 15.74 4.95 8.04
CA ASP A 144 15.85 6.13 7.18
C ASP A 144 15.97 5.68 5.71
N VAL A 145 15.37 6.42 4.77
CA VAL A 145 15.38 6.05 3.33
C VAL A 145 16.80 5.89 2.75
N LYS A 146 17.79 6.59 3.30
CA LYS A 146 19.20 6.48 2.89
C LYS A 146 19.83 5.12 3.22
N ASP A 147 19.30 4.42 4.21
CA ASP A 147 19.86 3.18 4.77
C ASP A 147 19.20 1.93 4.19
N VAL A 148 18.32 2.09 3.18
CA VAL A 148 17.63 1.00 2.49
C VAL A 148 17.95 0.93 1.00
N ASP A 149 17.89 -0.28 0.44
CA ASP A 149 18.08 -0.56 -0.98
C ASP A 149 16.88 -0.10 -1.83
N ASP A 150 16.94 -0.37 -3.15
CA ASP A 150 15.89 0.00 -4.10
C ASP A 150 14.55 -0.73 -3.88
N LYS A 151 14.52 -1.72 -2.98
CA LYS A 151 13.33 -2.48 -2.55
C LYS A 151 12.92 -2.15 -1.12
N CYS A 152 13.53 -1.14 -0.51
CA CYS A 152 13.28 -0.71 0.86
C CYS A 152 13.63 -1.74 1.93
N PHE A 153 14.59 -2.63 1.65
CA PHE A 153 15.21 -3.48 2.66
C PHE A 153 16.50 -2.82 3.19
N PRO A 154 16.87 -3.05 4.46
CA PRO A 154 18.12 -2.53 5.01
C PRO A 154 19.33 -3.02 4.20
N LYS A 155 20.29 -2.13 3.92
CA LYS A 155 21.50 -2.46 3.12
C LYS A 155 22.50 -3.36 3.85
N ASP A 156 22.49 -3.33 5.18
CA ASP A 156 23.52 -3.94 6.03
C ASP A 156 23.04 -5.21 6.77
N GLU A 157 22.07 -5.97 6.21
CA GLU A 157 21.65 -7.30 6.72
C GLU A 157 22.26 -8.47 5.95
#